data_AF-A0AAJ6BPR8-F1
#
_entry.id   AF-A0AAJ6BPR8-F1
#
_cell.length_a   1.000
_cell.length_b   1.000
_cell.length_c   1.000
_cell.angle_alpha   90.00
_cell.angle_beta   90.00
_cell.angle_gamma   90.00
#
_symmetry.space_group_name_H-M   'P 1'
#
loop_
_entity.id
_entity.type
_entity.pdbx_description
1 polymer ?
#
loop_
_entity_poly.entity_id
_entity_poly.type
_entity_poly.pdbx_seq_one_letter_code
_entity_poly.pdbx_strand_id
1 'polypeptide(L)' 'MSFTYDFCLTRAREEATTAEKATLDNVRDRALRSEAAWMEMANRELQIQAVREKARREKEAAALLTEG' A
#
# COMPACT_ATOMS: atom_id res chain seq x y z
N MET A 1 1.43 9.62 10.45
CA MET A 1 0.43 8.54 10.67
C MET A 1 0.77 7.39 9.73
N SER A 2 0.73 6.14 10.20
CA SER A 2 0.91 4.95 9.35
C SER A 2 -0.45 4.26 9.21
N PHE A 3 -0.86 3.97 7.97
CA PHE A 3 -2.07 3.22 7.68
C PHE A 3 -1.71 1.81 7.24
N THR A 4 -2.59 0.83 7.48
CA THR A 4 -2.37 -0.54 7.01
C THR A 4 -2.64 -0.64 5.51
N TYR A 5 -2.02 -1.63 4.86
CA TYR A 5 -2.24 -1.92 3.44
C TYR A 5 -3.73 -2.07 3.12
N ASP A 6 -4.45 -2.89 3.90
CA ASP A 6 -5.87 -3.16 3.66
C ASP A 6 -6.75 -1.91 3.81
N PHE A 7 -6.40 -1.01 4.74
CA PHE A 7 -7.09 0.26 4.89
C PHE A 7 -6.90 1.15 3.66
N CYS A 8 -5.65 1.33 3.23
CA CYS A 8 -5.34 2.11 2.04
C CYS A 8 -6.02 1.53 0.78
N LEU A 9 -5.99 0.20 0.62
CA LEU A 9 -6.63 -0.47 -0.50
C LEU A 9 -8.16 -0.32 -0.48
N THR A 10 -8.78 -0.38 0.70
CA THR A 10 -10.22 -0.15 0.84
C THR A 10 -10.58 1.27 0.41
N ARG A 11 -9.81 2.28 0.87
CA ARG A 11 -10.01 3.69 0.47
C ARG A 11 -9.79 3.92 -1.02
N ALA A 12 -8.77 3.29 -1.62
CA ALA A 12 -8.56 3.37 -3.06
C ALA A 12 -9.80 2.87 -3.83
N ARG A 13 -10.38 1.73 -3.42
CA ARG A 13 -11.59 1.17 -4.06
C ARG A 13 -12.83 2.05 -3.89
N GLU A 14 -12.99 2.70 -2.74
CA GLU A 14 -14.09 3.66 -2.51
C GLU A 14 -13.98 4.86 -3.46
N GLU A 15 -12.77 5.40 -3.64
CA GLU A 15 -12.52 6.52 -4.56
C GLU A 15 -12.68 6.10 -6.03
N ALA A 16 -12.21 4.90 -6.40
CA ALA A 16 -12.45 4.33 -7.74
C ALA A 16 -13.96 4.23 -8.05
N THR A 17 -14.74 3.69 -7.11
CA THR A 17 -16.20 3.62 -7.22
C THR A 17 -16.84 5.00 -7.35
N THR A 18 -16.28 6.00 -6.66
CA THR A 18 -16.73 7.39 -6.75
C THR A 18 -16.43 7.98 -8.13
N ALA A 19 -15.25 7.71 -8.69
CA ALA A 19 -14.87 8.13 -10.03
C ALA A 19 -15.79 7.51 -11.10
N GLU A 20 -16.11 6.22 -10.97
CA GLU A 20 -17.02 5.52 -11.87
C GLU A 20 -18.43 6.11 -11.86
N LYS A 21 -18.94 6.49 -10.68
CA LYS A 21 -20.28 7.08 -10.52
C LYS A 21 -20.33 8.58 -10.80
N ALA A 22 -19.18 9.23 -10.96
CA ALA A 22 -19.12 10.66 -11.15
C ALA A 22 -19.73 11.08 -12.51
N THR A 23 -20.74 11.94 -12.43
CA THR A 23 -21.39 12.55 -13.61
C THR A 23 -20.65 13.79 -14.11
N LEU A 24 -19.81 14.38 -13.27
CA LEU A 24 -18.97 15.53 -13.60
C LEU A 24 -17.51 15.11 -13.69
N ASP A 25 -16.83 15.52 -14.76
CA ASP A 25 -15.42 15.15 -15.00
C ASP A 25 -14.50 15.69 -13.91
N ASN A 26 -14.76 16.88 -13.38
CA ASN A 26 -13.96 17.44 -12.27
C ASN A 26 -14.04 16.60 -10.98
N VAL A 27 -15.18 15.95 -10.72
CA VAL A 27 -15.37 15.03 -9.60
C VAL A 27 -14.64 13.72 -9.88
N ARG A 28 -14.77 13.20 -11.11
CA ARG A 28 -14.05 11.99 -11.56
C ARG A 28 -12.55 12.15 -11.40
N ASP A 29 -11.98 13.24 -11.92
CA ASP A 29 -10.55 13.49 -11.87
C ASP A 29 -10.04 13.66 -10.44
N ARG A 30 -10.84 14.29 -9.56
CA ARG A 30 -10.49 14.39 -8.15
C ARG A 30 -10.47 13.01 -7.49
N ALA A 31 -11.49 12.18 -7.73
CA ALA A 31 -11.59 10.85 -7.16
C ALA A 31 -10.43 9.95 -7.65
N LEU A 32 -10.08 10.00 -8.94
CA LEU A 32 -8.93 9.26 -9.48
C LEU A 32 -7.59 9.71 -8.84
N ARG A 33 -7.41 11.00 -8.57
CA ARG A 33 -6.22 11.47 -7.83
C ARG A 33 -6.20 10.96 -6.39
N SER A 34 -7.35 10.94 -5.72
CA SER A 34 -7.46 10.38 -4.37
C SER A 34 -7.14 8.88 -4.36
N GLU A 35 -7.72 8.12 -5.29
CA GLU A 35 -7.43 6.70 -5.50
C GLU A 35 -5.93 6.46 -5.67
N ALA A 36 -5.28 7.20 -6.57
CA ALA A 36 -3.85 7.09 -6.81
C ALA A 36 -3.02 7.34 -5.55
N ALA A 37 -3.37 8.35 -4.75
CA ALA A 37 -2.70 8.63 -3.49
C ALA A 37 -2.88 7.49 -2.46
N TRP A 38 -4.07 6.90 -2.38
CA TRP A 38 -4.32 5.73 -1.53
C TRP A 38 -3.53 4.50 -1.98
N MET A 39 -3.46 4.27 -3.29
CA MET A 39 -2.66 3.18 -3.88
C MET A 39 -1.16 3.36 -3.62
N GLU A 40 -0.64 4.58 -3.72
CA GLU A 40 0.76 4.87 -3.40
C GLU A 40 1.06 4.56 -1.93
N MET A 41 0.17 4.95 -1.01
CA MET A 41 0.31 4.62 0.40
C MET A 41 0.23 3.11 0.67
N ALA A 42 -0.68 2.40 0.00
CA ALA A 42 -0.78 0.94 0.10
C ALA A 42 0.53 0.27 -0.36
N ASN A 43 1.05 0.69 -1.52
CA ASN A 43 2.30 0.17 -2.06
C ASN A 43 3.47 0.44 -1.12
N ARG A 44 3.54 1.63 -0.52
CA ARG A 44 4.59 1.96 0.45
C ARG A 44 4.56 1.03 1.66
N GLU A 45 3.38 0.71 2.19
CA GLU A 45 3.26 -0.23 3.31
C GLU A 45 3.73 -1.64 2.90
N LEU A 46 3.36 -2.12 1.70
CA LEU A 46 3.87 -3.40 1.18
C LEU A 46 5.39 -3.42 1.06
N GLN A 47 6.00 -2.34 0.57
CA GLN A 47 7.46 -2.24 0.48
C GLN A 47 8.12 -2.29 1.85
N ILE A 48 7.56 -1.61 2.85
CA ILE A 48 8.07 -1.65 4.23
C ILE A 48 7.99 -3.07 4.79
N GLN A 49 6.86 -3.76 4.60
CA GLN A 49 6.69 -5.15 5.04
C GLN A 49 7.68 -6.10 4.34
N ALA A 50 7.87 -5.94 3.03
CA ALA A 50 8.83 -6.73 2.26
C ALA A 50 10.27 -6.53 2.73
N VAL A 51 10.67 -5.28 3.02
CA VAL A 51 12.00 -4.97 3.56
C VAL A 51 12.20 -5.59 4.96
N ARG A 52 11.18 -5.52 5.83
CA ARG A 52 11.22 -6.15 7.16
C ARG A 52 11.35 -7.67 7.07
N GLU A 53 10.58 -8.29 6.20
CA GLU A 53 10.61 -9.74 5.96
C GLU A 53 12.00 -10.17 5.45
N LYS A 54 12.56 -9.43 4.48
CA LYS A 54 13.90 -9.69 3.96
C LYS A 54 14.95 -9.61 5.06
N ALA A 55 14.93 -8.55 5.87
CA ALA A 55 15.86 -8.38 6.98
C ALA A 55 15.73 -9.49 8.04
N ARG A 56 14.51 -9.99 8.29
CA ARG A 56 14.30 -11.13 9.20
C ARG A 56 14.97 -12.40 8.67
N ARG A 57 14.75 -12.72 7.40
CA ARG A 57 15.36 -13.89 6.75
C ARG A 57 16.89 -13.82 6.71
N GLU A 58 17.45 -12.65 6.44
CA GLU A 58 18.90 -12.43 6.46
C GLU A 58 19.49 -12.67 7.86
N LYS A 59 18.81 -12.21 8.91
CA LYS A 59 19.23 -12.47 10.30
C LYS A 59 19.13 -13.95 10.68
N GLU A 60 18.04 -14.61 10.32
CA GLU A 60 17.85 -16.06 10.55
C GLU A 60 18.94 -16.87 9.83
N ALA A 61 19.24 -16.53 8.57
CA ALA A 61 20.30 -17.16 7.81
C ALA A 61 21.69 -16.92 8.43
N ALA A 62 21.97 -15.70 8.89
CA ALA A 62 23.23 -15.38 9.56
C ALA A 62 23.39 -16.14 10.89
N ALA A 63 22.32 -16.26 11.69
CA ALA A 63 22.33 -17.02 12.94
C ALA A 63 22.66 -18.50 12.71
N LEU A 64 22.05 -19.12 11.70
CA LEU A 64 22.32 -20.52 11.33
C LEU A 64 23.76 -20.75 10.87
N LEU A 65 24.41 -19.76 10.24
CA LEU A 65 25.81 -19.85 9.80
C LEU A 65 26.81 -19.66 10.96
N THR A 66 26.41 -19.00 12.05
CA THR A 66 27.27 -18.79 13.23
C THR A 66 27.18 -19.90 14.27
N GLU A 67 26.15 -20.75 14.22
CA GLU A 67 25.90 -21.85 15.17
C GLU A 67 26.37 -23.23 14.67
N GLY A 68 26.97 -23.32 13.47
CA GLY A 68 27.55 -24.55 12.88
C GLY A 68 29.07 -24.51 12.76
#